data_AF-A0A326TV94-F1
#
_entry.id   AF-A0A326TV94-F1
#
_cell.length_a   1.000
_cell.length_b   1.000
_cell.length_c   1.000
_cell.angle_alpha   90.00
_cell.angle_beta   90.00
_cell.angle_gamma   90.00
#
_symmetry.space_group_name_H-M   'P 1'
#
loop_
_entity.id
_entity.type
_entity.pdbx_description
1 polymer ?
#
loop_
_entity_poly.entity_id
_entity_poly.type
_entity_poly.pdbx_seq_one_letter_code
_entity_poly.pdbx_strand_id
1 'polypeptide(L)'
;MKKRITLLCLFALIFLLILSGCQQIPDYALDNAPTLAPTKPVITLQKLRERPLQLPTLPRGADCPTTSVHRFGQRIVMGNGPIYVVIETIQTAAQPAILQLRRFDPHDANASALKDPEWRPAKALWFADTSKYQGIGLVRGRQLDGSAAVLFDYDLSKDLELPEFTHTPEEIDRPSYIRINQQSPGCYGLQIDGSNFTDVIIFQVKDV
;
A
#
# COMPACT_ATOMS: atom_id res chain seq x y z
N MET A 1 44.11 -70.93 5.76
CA MET A 1 44.14 -70.10 4.53
C MET A 1 42.81 -70.10 3.74
N LYS A 2 41.64 -69.89 4.38
CA LYS A 2 40.32 -69.92 3.68
C LYS A 2 39.42 -68.67 3.87
N LYS A 3 39.89 -67.63 4.59
CA LYS A 3 39.06 -66.44 4.93
C LYS A 3 39.38 -65.17 4.14
N ARG A 4 40.40 -65.16 3.26
CA ARG A 4 40.78 -63.96 2.49
C ARG A 4 40.22 -63.91 1.06
N ILE A 5 39.67 -65.01 0.54
CA ILE A 5 39.16 -65.08 -0.84
C ILE A 5 37.67 -64.66 -0.91
N THR A 6 36.89 -64.86 0.16
CA THR A 6 35.45 -64.55 0.16
C THR A 6 35.14 -63.05 0.20
N LEU A 7 36.05 -62.22 0.72
CA LEU A 7 35.85 -60.76 0.84
C LEU A 7 36.13 -60.01 -0.47
N LEU A 8 37.00 -60.55 -1.34
CA LEU A 8 37.32 -59.95 -2.64
C LEU A 8 36.22 -60.14 -3.69
N CYS A 9 35.47 -61.25 -3.66
CA CYS A 9 34.35 -61.46 -4.58
C CYS A 9 33.12 -60.59 -4.24
N LEU A 10 32.90 -60.25 -2.97
CA LEU A 10 31.74 -59.44 -2.57
C LEU A 10 31.92 -57.96 -2.95
N PHE A 11 33.14 -57.43 -2.92
CA PHE A 11 33.43 -56.05 -3.33
C PHE A 11 33.38 -55.87 -4.87
N ALA A 12 33.78 -56.88 -5.64
CA ALA A 12 33.72 -56.83 -7.10
C ALA A 12 32.28 -56.84 -7.63
N LEU A 13 31.34 -57.50 -6.95
CA LEU A 13 29.94 -57.54 -7.37
C LEU A 13 29.18 -56.23 -7.08
N ILE A 14 29.56 -55.52 -6.02
CA ILE A 14 28.93 -54.23 -5.66
C ILE A 14 29.42 -53.10 -6.57
N PHE A 15 30.67 -53.13 -7.03
CA PHE A 15 31.21 -52.11 -7.92
C PHE A 15 30.64 -52.19 -9.36
N LEU A 16 30.17 -53.37 -9.79
CA LEU A 16 29.59 -53.55 -11.13
C LEU A 16 28.11 -53.12 -11.23
N LEU A 17 27.41 -52.88 -10.12
CA LEU A 17 25.99 -52.52 -10.12
C LEU A 17 25.73 -50.99 -10.17
N ILE A 18 26.77 -50.15 -10.13
CA ILE A 18 26.61 -48.67 -10.06
C ILE A 18 26.78 -47.99 -11.44
N LEU A 19 26.98 -48.74 -12.54
CA LEU A 19 27.30 -48.16 -13.85
C LEU A 19 26.16 -48.16 -14.90
N SER A 20 24.95 -48.62 -14.57
CA SER A 20 23.83 -48.60 -15.53
C SER A 20 22.70 -47.70 -15.04
N GLY A 21 22.87 -46.39 -15.25
CA GLY A 21 21.86 -45.41 -14.85
C GLY A 21 22.01 -44.02 -15.48
N CYS A 22 22.58 -43.90 -16.67
CA CYS A 22 22.39 -42.69 -17.50
C CYS A 22 21.40 -43.04 -18.61
N GLN A 23 20.10 -42.85 -18.35
CA GLN A 23 19.15 -42.74 -19.44
C GLN A 23 19.42 -41.40 -20.14
N GLN A 24 19.91 -41.47 -21.37
CA GLN A 24 20.01 -40.32 -22.26
C GLN A 24 18.61 -39.75 -22.44
N ILE A 25 18.40 -38.54 -21.93
CA ILE A 25 17.25 -37.73 -22.29
C ILE A 25 17.42 -37.42 -23.77
N PRO A 26 16.46 -37.77 -24.63
CA PRO A 26 16.55 -37.43 -26.03
C PRO A 26 16.52 -35.92 -26.26
N ASP A 27 17.47 -35.41 -27.04
CA ASP A 27 17.67 -33.99 -27.38
C ASP A 27 16.52 -33.34 -28.20
N TYR A 28 15.40 -34.02 -28.41
CA TYR A 28 14.30 -33.51 -29.25
C TYR A 28 13.30 -32.60 -28.50
N ALA A 29 13.53 -32.27 -27.23
CA ALA A 29 12.56 -31.56 -26.39
C ALA A 29 12.88 -30.07 -26.08
N LEU A 30 13.90 -29.47 -26.69
CA LEU A 30 14.28 -28.07 -26.40
C LEU A 30 13.75 -27.01 -27.38
N ASP A 31 13.21 -27.39 -28.54
CA ASP A 31 12.78 -26.40 -29.55
C ASP A 31 11.31 -25.95 -29.43
N ASN A 32 10.54 -26.51 -28.50
CA ASN A 32 9.12 -26.18 -28.32
C ASN A 32 8.78 -25.60 -26.93
N ALA A 33 9.74 -24.97 -26.25
CA ALA A 33 9.37 -24.13 -25.13
C ALA A 33 8.50 -22.98 -25.66
N PRO A 34 7.22 -22.86 -25.26
CA PRO A 34 6.43 -21.71 -25.65
C PRO A 34 7.15 -20.48 -25.12
N THR A 35 7.62 -19.60 -26.01
CA THR A 35 8.11 -18.28 -25.67
C THR A 35 7.03 -17.62 -24.83
N LEU A 36 7.26 -17.55 -23.51
CA LEU A 36 6.38 -16.83 -22.61
C LEU A 36 6.30 -15.42 -23.16
N ALA A 37 5.12 -15.03 -23.63
CA ALA A 37 4.88 -13.66 -24.04
C ALA A 37 5.38 -12.74 -22.91
N PRO A 38 6.06 -11.62 -23.22
CA PRO A 38 6.59 -10.74 -22.19
C PRO A 38 5.46 -10.37 -21.24
N THR A 39 5.54 -10.85 -19.99
CA THR A 39 4.59 -10.53 -18.95
C THR A 39 4.55 -9.01 -18.85
N LYS A 40 3.36 -8.43 -19.03
CA LYS A 40 3.12 -6.99 -18.87
C LYS A 40 3.85 -6.53 -17.60
N PRO A 41 4.69 -5.49 -17.64
CA PRO A 41 5.51 -5.12 -16.49
C PRO A 41 4.61 -4.85 -15.29
N VAL A 42 4.67 -5.73 -14.29
CA VAL A 42 3.95 -5.58 -13.03
C VAL A 42 4.60 -4.41 -12.30
N ILE A 43 3.82 -3.37 -12.01
CA ILE A 43 4.31 -2.30 -11.14
C ILE A 43 4.42 -2.86 -9.72
N THR A 44 5.53 -2.57 -9.04
CA THR A 44 5.75 -2.99 -7.66
C THR A 44 5.55 -1.79 -6.73
N LEU A 45 5.23 -2.05 -5.45
CA LEU A 45 5.18 -1.00 -4.42
C LEU A 45 6.49 -0.21 -4.33
N GLN A 46 7.62 -0.89 -4.53
CA GLN A 46 8.94 -0.24 -4.57
C GLN A 46 9.03 0.81 -5.69
N LYS A 47 8.56 0.50 -6.90
CA LYS A 47 8.50 1.48 -8.00
C LYS A 47 7.57 2.66 -7.70
N LEU A 48 6.50 2.45 -6.95
CA LEU A 48 5.63 3.55 -6.51
C LEU A 48 6.34 4.43 -5.47
N ARG A 49 7.08 3.83 -4.52
CA ARG A 49 7.87 4.56 -3.51
C ARG A 49 8.97 5.42 -4.12
N GLU A 50 9.56 4.96 -5.21
CA GLU A 50 10.59 5.70 -5.96
C GLU A 50 10.04 6.96 -6.65
N ARG A 51 8.72 7.09 -6.82
CA ARG A 51 8.14 8.31 -7.39
C ARG A 51 8.34 9.48 -6.44
N PRO A 52 8.72 10.67 -6.95
CA PRO A 52 8.82 11.87 -6.14
C PRO A 52 7.48 12.22 -5.48
N LEU A 53 7.56 12.79 -4.27
CA LEU A 53 6.40 13.38 -3.61
C LEU A 53 6.14 14.78 -4.19
N GLN A 54 5.23 14.85 -5.15
CA GLN A 54 4.80 16.03 -5.92
C GLN A 54 3.70 16.80 -5.19
N LEU A 55 3.93 17.13 -3.92
CA LEU A 55 3.03 17.97 -3.13
C LEU A 55 3.49 19.43 -3.17
N PRO A 56 2.59 20.42 -3.29
CA PRO A 56 2.97 21.82 -3.25
C PRO A 56 3.52 22.19 -1.86
N THR A 57 4.28 23.27 -1.80
CA THR A 57 4.68 23.88 -0.53
C THR A 57 4.01 25.24 -0.44
N LEU A 58 3.42 25.51 0.70
CA LEU A 58 2.71 26.75 0.99
C LEU A 58 3.49 27.56 2.03
N PRO A 59 3.42 28.90 1.99
CA PRO A 59 3.86 29.71 3.11
C PRO A 59 3.11 29.31 4.39
N ARG A 60 3.77 29.41 5.54
CA ARG A 60 3.17 29.10 6.84
C ARG A 60 1.91 29.95 7.06
N GLY A 61 0.78 29.30 7.36
CA GLY A 61 -0.49 29.97 7.63
C GLY A 61 -1.20 30.55 6.40
N ALA A 62 -0.73 30.24 5.19
CA ALA A 62 -1.47 30.55 3.97
C ALA A 62 -2.82 29.81 3.94
N ASP A 63 -3.77 30.35 3.18
CA ASP A 63 -5.05 29.67 2.95
C ASP A 63 -4.81 28.29 2.33
N CYS A 64 -5.47 27.27 2.88
CA CYS A 64 -5.32 25.90 2.41
C CYS A 64 -6.23 25.65 1.20
N PRO A 65 -5.66 25.33 0.02
CA PRO A 65 -6.42 25.09 -1.20
C PRO A 65 -7.01 23.67 -1.15
N THR A 66 -8.06 23.50 -0.33
CA THR A 66 -8.67 22.19 -0.10
C THR A 66 -9.23 21.58 -1.37
N THR A 67 -9.09 20.25 -1.49
CA THR A 67 -9.67 19.49 -2.59
C THR A 67 -11.19 19.50 -2.50
N SER A 68 -11.85 19.85 -3.61
CA SER A 68 -13.31 19.75 -3.73
C SER A 68 -13.78 18.32 -3.49
N VAL A 69 -14.88 18.17 -2.75
CA VAL A 69 -15.57 16.89 -2.63
C VAL A 69 -16.60 16.72 -3.74
N HIS A 70 -16.85 15.48 -4.12
CA HIS A 70 -17.92 15.14 -5.05
C HIS A 70 -18.57 13.81 -4.67
N ARG A 71 -19.67 13.46 -5.33
CA ARG A 71 -20.38 12.20 -5.07
C ARG A 71 -19.81 11.08 -5.93
N PHE A 72 -19.51 9.94 -5.30
CA PHE A 72 -19.17 8.69 -5.98
C PHE A 72 -20.05 7.58 -5.41
N GLY A 73 -20.98 7.06 -6.23
CA GLY A 73 -22.07 6.21 -5.75
C GLY A 73 -22.88 6.92 -4.65
N GLN A 74 -22.94 6.33 -3.46
CA GLN A 74 -23.63 6.89 -2.30
C GLN A 74 -22.73 7.72 -1.36
N ARG A 75 -21.41 7.79 -1.62
CA ARG A 75 -20.43 8.44 -0.75
C ARG A 75 -20.07 9.85 -1.24
N ILE A 76 -19.66 10.73 -0.32
CA ILE A 76 -19.03 12.02 -0.62
C ILE A 76 -17.53 11.85 -0.42
N VAL A 77 -16.76 12.14 -1.48
CA VAL A 77 -15.40 11.62 -1.62
C VAL A 77 -14.44 12.72 -2.04
N MET A 78 -13.16 12.55 -1.69
CA MET A 78 -12.06 13.38 -2.18
C MET A 78 -11.17 12.59 -3.13
N GLY A 79 -10.45 13.33 -3.98
CA GLY A 79 -9.62 12.81 -5.06
C GLY A 79 -10.29 13.00 -6.41
N ASN A 80 -9.51 13.09 -7.49
CA ASN A 80 -9.99 13.12 -8.86
C ASN A 80 -10.12 11.70 -9.46
N GLY A 81 -9.66 10.71 -8.70
CA GLY A 81 -9.69 9.30 -9.08
C GLY A 81 -8.41 8.86 -9.81
N PRO A 82 -8.31 7.56 -10.10
CA PRO A 82 -9.33 6.53 -9.93
C PRO A 82 -9.41 5.93 -8.52
N ILE A 83 -8.53 6.32 -7.59
CA ILE A 83 -8.66 6.01 -6.15
C ILE A 83 -9.19 7.25 -5.42
N TYR A 84 -10.08 7.04 -4.47
CA TYR A 84 -10.76 8.07 -3.71
C TYR A 84 -10.72 7.76 -2.21
N VAL A 85 -11.01 8.77 -1.39
CA VAL A 85 -11.06 8.61 0.06
C VAL A 85 -12.25 9.32 0.69
N VAL A 86 -12.78 8.69 1.73
CA VAL A 86 -13.69 9.26 2.74
C VAL A 86 -12.88 9.36 4.02
N ILE A 87 -12.75 10.55 4.59
CA ILE A 87 -12.15 10.74 5.92
C ILE A 87 -13.28 11.01 6.91
N GLU A 88 -13.51 10.09 7.83
CA GLU A 88 -14.55 10.14 8.86
C GLU A 88 -14.13 11.19 9.89
N THR A 89 -14.72 12.39 9.77
CA THR A 89 -14.52 13.67 10.52
C THR A 89 -14.51 14.89 9.58
N ILE A 90 -14.41 14.68 8.26
CA ILE A 90 -14.33 15.76 7.25
C ILE A 90 -15.71 16.23 6.71
N GLN A 91 -16.82 15.67 7.19
CA GLN A 91 -18.05 15.68 6.41
C GLN A 91 -19.22 16.39 7.10
N THR A 92 -19.30 17.70 6.87
CA THR A 92 -20.61 18.28 6.55
C THR A 92 -20.54 18.80 5.12
N ALA A 93 -21.67 18.77 4.38
CA ALA A 93 -21.74 19.32 3.02
C ALA A 93 -21.34 20.82 2.95
N ALA A 94 -21.27 21.49 4.11
CA ALA A 94 -20.91 22.90 4.25
C ALA A 94 -19.40 23.16 4.44
N GLN A 95 -18.59 22.16 4.82
CA GLN A 95 -17.14 22.33 5.04
C GLN A 95 -16.33 21.11 4.55
N PRO A 96 -16.22 20.91 3.23
CA PRO A 96 -15.46 19.80 2.67
C PRO A 96 -13.96 19.95 2.92
N ALA A 97 -13.30 18.81 3.17
CA ALA A 97 -11.86 18.68 3.43
C ALA A 97 -11.30 19.42 4.67
N ILE A 98 -12.10 19.60 5.73
CA ILE A 98 -11.61 20.07 7.03
C ILE A 98 -11.64 18.95 8.06
N LEU A 99 -10.46 18.48 8.45
CA LEU A 99 -10.27 17.53 9.55
C LEU A 99 -10.22 18.29 10.88
N GLN A 100 -11.19 18.02 11.75
CA GLN A 100 -11.19 18.51 13.12
C GLN A 100 -10.52 17.50 14.03
N LEU A 101 -9.39 17.86 14.63
CA LEU A 101 -8.75 17.01 15.63
C LEU A 101 -9.56 17.09 16.92
N ARG A 102 -10.43 16.11 17.15
CA ARG A 102 -11.10 15.97 18.45
C ARG A 102 -10.04 15.85 19.54
N ARG A 103 -10.24 16.54 20.67
CA ARG A 103 -9.42 16.35 21.87
C ARG A 103 -9.31 14.87 22.23
N PHE A 104 -8.14 14.48 22.72
CA PHE A 104 -7.94 13.14 23.27
C PHE A 104 -8.89 12.93 24.44
N ASP A 105 -9.79 11.96 24.30
CA ASP A 105 -10.51 11.40 25.44
C ASP A 105 -9.77 10.13 25.88
N PRO A 106 -9.11 10.13 27.05
CA PRO A 106 -8.44 8.94 27.57
C PRO A 106 -9.42 7.80 27.90
N HIS A 107 -10.73 8.04 27.90
CA HIS A 107 -11.77 7.02 28.10
C HIS A 107 -12.32 6.45 26.79
N ASP A 108 -11.87 6.93 25.62
CA ASP A 108 -12.23 6.29 24.36
C ASP A 108 -11.62 4.89 24.33
N ALA A 109 -12.45 3.85 24.23
CA ALA A 109 -11.99 2.47 24.17
C ALA A 109 -10.98 2.26 23.01
N ASN A 110 -11.07 3.06 21.95
CA ASN A 110 -10.13 3.04 20.83
C ASN A 110 -8.82 3.80 21.12
N ALA A 111 -8.80 4.71 22.10
CA ALA A 111 -7.58 5.41 22.53
C ALA A 111 -6.55 4.44 23.11
N SER A 112 -7.00 3.36 23.76
CA SER A 112 -6.11 2.31 24.30
C SER A 112 -5.33 1.54 23.23
N ALA A 113 -5.81 1.54 21.98
CA ALA A 113 -5.13 0.93 20.84
C ALA A 113 -4.10 1.85 20.16
N LEU A 114 -4.08 3.14 20.52
CA LEU A 114 -3.16 4.11 19.95
C LEU A 114 -1.86 4.08 20.76
N LYS A 115 -0.79 3.58 20.13
CA LYS A 115 0.56 3.52 20.72
C LYS A 115 1.12 4.90 21.09
N ASP A 116 0.57 5.96 20.52
CA ASP A 116 1.06 7.32 20.70
C ASP A 116 -0.12 8.33 20.63
N PRO A 117 -0.45 9.00 21.76
CA PRO A 117 -1.54 9.98 21.81
C PRO A 117 -1.22 11.28 21.06
N GLU A 118 0.06 11.56 20.75
CA GLU A 118 0.45 12.73 19.95
C GLU A 118 -0.04 12.62 18.51
N TRP A 119 -0.15 11.39 18.00
CA TRP A 119 -0.61 11.12 16.65
C TRP A 119 -2.10 10.80 16.65
N ARG A 120 -2.94 11.80 16.35
CA ARG A 120 -4.39 11.68 16.29
C ARG A 120 -4.82 10.85 15.07
N PRO A 121 -5.63 9.80 15.25
CA PRO A 121 -6.19 9.06 14.13
C PRO A 121 -7.38 9.81 13.52
N ALA A 122 -7.40 9.87 12.19
CA ALA A 122 -8.57 10.17 11.39
C ALA A 122 -8.88 8.93 10.57
N LYS A 123 -10.05 8.33 10.77
CA LYS A 123 -10.44 7.12 10.04
C LYS A 123 -10.60 7.47 8.56
N ALA A 124 -9.99 6.66 7.70
CA ALA A 124 -10.09 6.79 6.26
C ALA A 124 -10.66 5.51 5.65
N LEU A 125 -11.54 5.66 4.67
CA LEU A 125 -12.02 4.57 3.81
C LEU A 125 -11.60 4.87 2.38
N TRP A 126 -10.82 3.97 1.78
CA TRP A 126 -10.30 4.09 0.43
C TRP A 126 -11.05 3.18 -0.53
N PHE A 127 -11.35 3.65 -1.74
CA PHE A 127 -12.07 2.88 -2.75
C PHE A 127 -11.58 3.30 -4.14
N ALA A 128 -11.70 2.39 -5.10
CA ALA A 128 -11.32 2.66 -6.48
C ALA A 128 -12.53 2.53 -7.41
N ASP A 129 -12.56 3.34 -8.46
CA ASP A 129 -13.37 3.04 -9.65
C ASP A 129 -12.71 1.87 -10.40
N THR A 130 -13.13 0.64 -10.07
CA THR A 130 -12.55 -0.59 -10.62
C THR A 130 -12.77 -0.77 -12.11
N SER A 131 -13.67 0.01 -12.72
CA SER A 131 -13.79 0.09 -14.18
C SER A 131 -12.62 0.85 -14.83
N LYS A 132 -11.93 1.71 -14.07
CA LYS A 132 -10.79 2.53 -14.52
C LYS A 132 -9.46 2.04 -13.98
N TYR A 133 -9.46 1.40 -12.81
CA TYR A 133 -8.22 1.02 -12.13
C TYR A 133 -8.37 -0.24 -11.30
N GLN A 134 -7.55 -1.23 -11.63
CA GLN A 134 -7.36 -2.46 -10.87
C GLN A 134 -5.85 -2.62 -10.69
N GLY A 135 -5.39 -2.42 -9.47
CA GLY A 135 -3.98 -2.44 -9.13
C GLY A 135 -3.75 -1.97 -7.72
N ILE A 136 -2.51 -2.10 -7.26
CA ILE A 136 -2.06 -1.58 -5.97
C ILE A 136 -2.05 -0.05 -5.94
N GLY A 137 -2.16 0.54 -4.76
CA GLY A 137 -1.95 1.97 -4.55
C GLY A 137 -0.91 2.21 -3.46
N LEU A 138 -0.31 3.39 -3.49
CA LEU A 138 0.55 3.88 -2.40
C LEU A 138 0.11 5.29 -2.03
N VAL A 139 -0.15 5.53 -0.75
CA VAL A 139 -0.47 6.85 -0.24
C VAL A 139 0.68 7.36 0.63
N ARG A 140 1.11 8.58 0.38
CA ARG A 140 2.13 9.30 1.15
C ARG A 140 1.67 10.71 1.41
N GLY A 141 2.09 11.34 2.50
CA GLY A 141 1.66 12.70 2.79
C GLY A 141 2.61 13.50 3.64
N ARG A 142 2.37 14.81 3.67
CA ARG A 142 3.04 15.77 4.54
C ARG A 142 2.20 17.02 4.73
N GLN A 143 2.57 17.80 5.72
CA GLN A 143 2.13 19.18 5.84
C GLN A 143 2.69 20.02 4.66
N LEU A 144 1.85 20.91 4.15
CA LEU A 144 2.15 21.78 3.00
C LEU A 144 2.65 23.15 3.46
N ASP A 145 2.10 23.65 4.57
CA ASP A 145 2.43 24.95 5.20
C ASP A 145 3.40 24.80 6.40
N GLY A 146 4.10 23.68 6.48
CA GLY A 146 5.01 23.32 7.55
C GLY A 146 5.82 22.07 7.25
N SER A 147 6.33 21.41 8.28
CA SER A 147 7.24 20.26 8.15
C SER A 147 6.72 18.98 8.80
N ALA A 148 5.50 18.97 9.34
CA ALA A 148 4.95 17.78 9.96
C ALA A 148 4.71 16.66 8.93
N ALA A 149 4.97 15.43 9.33
CA ALA A 149 4.68 14.26 8.52
C ALA A 149 3.19 13.90 8.58
N VAL A 150 2.70 13.20 7.56
CA VAL A 150 1.50 12.37 7.67
C VAL A 150 1.95 10.93 7.83
N LEU A 151 1.44 10.27 8.87
CA LEU A 151 1.69 8.85 9.10
C LEU A 151 0.37 8.07 8.93
N PHE A 152 0.44 6.75 8.94
CA PHE A 152 -0.70 5.88 8.71
C PHE A 152 -0.80 4.77 9.74
N ASP A 153 -2.03 4.34 9.97
CA ASP A 153 -2.42 3.20 10.80
C ASP A 153 -1.86 3.20 12.24
N TYR A 154 -1.90 2.04 12.88
CA TYR A 154 -1.51 1.87 14.28
C TYR A 154 0.01 1.83 14.48
N ASP A 155 0.75 1.49 13.43
CA ASP A 155 2.20 1.35 13.42
C ASP A 155 2.93 2.66 13.06
N LEU A 156 2.19 3.73 12.73
CA LEU A 156 2.74 5.03 12.34
C LEU A 156 3.62 4.94 11.09
N SER A 157 3.22 4.11 10.13
CA SER A 157 3.90 3.96 8.85
C SER A 157 3.94 5.27 8.05
N LYS A 158 5.04 5.51 7.33
CA LYS A 158 5.22 6.73 6.51
C LYS A 158 4.46 6.71 5.19
N ASP A 159 4.02 5.52 4.80
CA ASP A 159 3.16 5.29 3.65
C ASP A 159 2.06 4.30 4.01
N LEU A 160 0.98 4.35 3.24
CA LEU A 160 -0.10 3.39 3.29
C LEU A 160 -0.11 2.62 1.98
N GLU A 161 0.06 1.31 2.07
CA GLU A 161 -0.07 0.40 0.94
C GLU A 161 -1.55 0.05 0.77
N LEU A 162 -2.10 0.35 -0.40
CA LEU A 162 -3.42 -0.09 -0.78
C LEU A 162 -3.25 -1.37 -1.61
N PRO A 163 -3.80 -2.52 -1.16
CA PRO A 163 -3.75 -3.75 -1.94
C PRO A 163 -4.54 -3.59 -3.24
N GLU A 164 -4.44 -4.57 -4.11
CA GLU A 164 -5.14 -4.55 -5.38
C GLU A 164 -6.65 -4.35 -5.20
N PHE A 165 -7.21 -3.38 -5.93
CA PHE A 165 -8.65 -3.17 -6.01
C PHE A 165 -9.23 -4.15 -7.05
N THR A 166 -10.03 -5.10 -6.58
CA THR A 166 -10.68 -6.11 -7.43
C THR A 166 -12.17 -5.81 -7.62
N HIS A 167 -12.83 -6.46 -8.58
CA HIS A 167 -14.27 -6.31 -8.84
C HIS A 167 -15.20 -6.93 -7.77
N THR A 168 -14.68 -7.47 -6.67
CA THR A 168 -15.52 -8.18 -5.70
C THR A 168 -16.27 -7.20 -4.76
N PRO A 169 -17.58 -7.40 -4.51
CA PRO A 169 -18.37 -6.50 -3.66
C PRO A 169 -17.90 -6.40 -2.20
N GLU A 170 -17.15 -7.40 -1.71
CA GLU A 170 -16.67 -7.48 -0.32
C GLU A 170 -15.43 -6.61 -0.06
N GLU A 171 -14.88 -5.99 -1.10
CA GLU A 171 -13.60 -5.26 -1.04
C GLU A 171 -13.69 -3.78 -1.43
N ILE A 172 -14.90 -3.23 -1.46
CA ILE A 172 -15.15 -1.87 -1.97
C ILE A 172 -14.44 -0.82 -1.11
N ASP A 173 -14.42 -0.97 0.21
CA ASP A 173 -13.81 -0.01 1.14
C ASP A 173 -12.59 -0.64 1.84
N ARG A 174 -11.41 -0.04 1.66
CA ARG A 174 -10.19 -0.37 2.40
C ARG A 174 -10.05 0.57 3.59
N PRO A 175 -10.29 0.13 4.84
CA PRO A 175 -10.19 0.99 6.00
C PRO A 175 -8.73 1.19 6.42
N SER A 176 -8.40 2.42 6.81
CA SER A 176 -7.11 2.75 7.45
C SER A 176 -7.28 3.92 8.41
N TYR A 177 -6.17 4.37 9.01
CA TYR A 177 -6.08 5.65 9.70
C TYR A 177 -5.04 6.55 9.06
N ILE A 178 -5.39 7.84 8.91
CA ILE A 178 -4.43 8.92 8.71
C ILE A 178 -4.06 9.44 10.09
N ARG A 179 -2.76 9.57 10.35
CA ARG A 179 -2.22 9.99 11.65
C ARG A 179 -1.63 11.38 11.52
N ILE A 180 -2.17 12.32 12.29
CA ILE A 180 -1.76 13.71 12.32
C ILE A 180 -1.22 14.05 13.70
N ASN A 181 -0.05 14.71 13.76
CA ASN A 181 0.47 15.19 15.02
C ASN A 181 -0.44 16.33 15.56
N GLN A 182 -0.93 16.16 16.80
CA GLN A 182 -1.84 17.10 17.46
C GLN A 182 -1.25 18.52 17.66
N GLN A 183 0.06 18.66 17.65
CA GLN A 183 0.75 19.95 17.79
C GLN A 183 0.93 20.68 16.44
N SER A 184 0.45 20.08 15.34
CA SER A 184 0.69 20.58 13.99
C SER A 184 -0.60 20.78 13.19
N PRO A 185 -1.59 21.57 13.66
CA PRO A 185 -2.68 21.99 12.77
C PRO A 185 -2.11 22.77 11.56
N GLY A 186 -2.79 22.70 10.42
CA GLY A 186 -2.30 23.31 9.18
C GLY A 186 -2.88 22.67 7.92
N CYS A 187 -2.29 22.99 6.78
CA CYS A 187 -2.68 22.45 5.48
C CYS A 187 -1.88 21.19 5.16
N TYR A 188 -2.55 20.13 4.75
CA TYR A 188 -1.94 18.82 4.50
C TYR A 188 -2.26 18.32 3.11
N GLY A 189 -1.32 17.56 2.53
CA GLY A 189 -1.49 16.89 1.25
C GLY A 189 -1.20 15.41 1.35
N LEU A 190 -2.01 14.63 0.63
CA LEU A 190 -1.78 13.21 0.34
C LEU A 190 -1.51 13.08 -1.15
N GLN A 191 -0.45 12.38 -1.51
CA GLN A 191 -0.23 11.88 -2.85
C GLN A 191 -0.66 10.41 -2.90
N ILE A 192 -1.46 10.08 -3.91
CA ILE A 192 -1.90 8.71 -4.20
C ILE A 192 -1.25 8.30 -5.51
N ASP A 193 -0.36 7.32 -5.46
CA ASP A 193 0.29 6.76 -6.63
C ASP A 193 -0.35 5.42 -7.00
N GLY A 194 -0.81 5.31 -8.25
CA GLY A 194 -1.19 4.05 -8.88
C GLY A 194 -0.28 3.72 -10.06
N SER A 195 -0.52 2.58 -10.70
CA SER A 195 0.36 2.06 -11.75
C SER A 195 0.57 3.02 -12.92
N ASN A 196 -0.45 3.83 -13.24
CA ASN A 196 -0.52 4.73 -14.39
C ASN A 196 -0.98 6.15 -14.05
N PHE A 197 -1.09 6.50 -12.76
CA PHE A 197 -1.53 7.83 -12.34
C PHE A 197 -0.87 8.26 -11.02
N THR A 198 -0.93 9.56 -10.77
CA THR A 198 -0.68 10.19 -9.47
C THR A 198 -1.80 11.20 -9.24
N ASP A 199 -2.42 11.18 -8.06
CA ASP A 199 -3.45 12.15 -7.66
C ASP A 199 -3.06 12.80 -6.33
N VAL A 200 -3.59 14.00 -6.08
CA VAL A 200 -3.28 14.79 -4.88
C VAL A 200 -4.57 15.22 -4.20
N ILE A 201 -4.64 14.96 -2.90
CA ILE A 201 -5.72 15.40 -2.02
C ILE A 201 -5.16 16.38 -1.00
N ILE A 202 -5.74 17.57 -0.93
CA ILE A 202 -5.39 18.62 0.02
C ILE A 202 -6.55 18.80 1.00
N PHE A 203 -6.23 18.83 2.29
CA PHE A 203 -7.19 19.03 3.37
C PHE A 203 -6.61 19.91 4.47
N GLN A 204 -7.47 20.65 5.15
CA GLN A 204 -7.09 21.48 6.29
C GLN A 204 -7.30 20.69 7.58
N VAL A 205 -6.34 20.77 8.48
CA VAL A 205 -6.46 20.30 9.86
C VAL A 205 -6.67 21.49 10.77
N LYS A 206 -7.68 21.41 11.65
CA LYS A 206 -7.96 22.42 12.67
C LYS A 206 -8.08 21.78 14.05
N ASP A 207 -7.63 22.53 15.06
CA ASP A 207 -7.90 22.20 16.45
C ASP A 207 -9.30 22.68 16.83
N VAL A 208 -9.98 21.90 17.66
CA VAL A 208 -11.30 22.20 18.24
C VAL A 208 -11.33 21.95 19.75
#